data_AF-A0A2H0W5V2-F1
#
_entry.id   AF-A0A2H0W5V2-F1
#
_cell.length_a   1.000
_cell.length_b   1.000
_cell.length_c   1.000
_cell.angle_alpha   90.00
_cell.angle_beta   90.00
_cell.angle_gamma   90.00
#
_symmetry.space_group_name_H-M   'P 1'
#
loop_
_entity.id
_entity.type
_entity.pdbx_description
1 polymer ?
#
loop_
_entity_poly.entity_id
_entity_poly.type
_entity_poly.pdbx_seq_one_letter_code
_entity_poly.pdbx_strand_id
1 'polypeptide(L)'
;MILRLSEVDWQSGLSGLPAGLAGLMKDIIVAMVNNYNPITATNRSIELVKNHLQDEIWLGEKMYRLMVYVPYDGSTHRSVFILIPSYPYGVIKRLEEV
;
A
#
# COMPACT_ATOMS: atom_id res chain seq x y z
N MET A 1 -2.73 0.99 13.35
CA MET A 1 -3.81 1.92 12.95
C MET A 1 -4.49 1.38 11.70
N ILE A 2 -5.83 1.43 11.65
CA ILE A 2 -6.61 1.12 10.44
C ILE A 2 -6.87 2.43 9.71
N LEU A 3 -6.44 2.53 8.46
CA LEU A 3 -6.66 3.73 7.64
C LEU A 3 -7.97 3.56 6.87
N ARG A 4 -8.92 4.49 7.04
CA ARG A 4 -10.21 4.47 6.33
C ARG A 4 -10.31 5.65 5.38
N LEU A 5 -10.37 5.36 4.10
CA LEU A 5 -10.39 6.33 3.01
C LEU A 5 -11.69 6.16 2.22
N SER A 6 -12.39 7.26 1.97
CA SER A 6 -13.58 7.24 1.10
C SER A 6 -13.15 7.19 -0.37
N GLU A 7 -13.95 6.61 -1.26
CA GLU A 7 -13.60 6.63 -2.71
C GLU A 7 -13.58 8.05 -3.29
N VAL A 8 -14.47 8.92 -2.80
CA VAL A 8 -14.69 10.25 -3.35
C VAL A 8 -13.73 11.30 -2.76
N ASP A 9 -13.31 11.10 -1.52
CA ASP A 9 -12.44 12.01 -0.78
C ASP A 9 -11.44 11.23 0.10
N TRP A 10 -10.67 10.34 -0.53
CA TRP A 10 -9.62 9.59 0.17
C TRP A 10 -8.50 10.50 0.66
N GLN A 11 -8.29 11.66 0.04
CA GLN A 11 -7.19 12.57 0.36
C GLN A 11 -7.34 13.17 1.76
N SER A 12 -8.56 13.57 2.15
CA SER A 12 -8.85 14.05 3.50
C SER A 12 -8.52 13.01 4.57
N GLY A 13 -8.69 11.72 4.27
CA GLY A 13 -8.35 10.62 5.18
C GLY A 13 -6.84 10.46 5.44
N LEU A 14 -5.99 11.06 4.62
CA LEU A 14 -4.52 11.04 4.80
C LEU A 14 -4.01 12.18 5.69
N SER A 15 -4.83 13.18 6.00
CA SER A 15 -4.43 14.37 6.77
C SER A 15 -3.99 14.07 8.21
N GLY A 16 -4.43 12.94 8.77
CA GLY A 16 -4.02 12.45 10.09
C GLY A 16 -2.69 11.69 10.11
N LEU A 17 -2.05 11.47 8.95
CA LEU A 17 -0.78 10.76 8.85
C LEU A 17 0.40 11.73 8.94
N PRO A 18 1.58 11.28 9.41
CA PRO A 18 2.82 12.05 9.27
C PRO A 18 3.03 12.48 7.81
N ALA A 19 3.47 13.71 7.57
CA ALA A 19 3.53 14.29 6.21
C ALA A 19 4.25 13.40 5.19
N GLY A 20 5.35 12.74 5.59
CA GLY A 20 6.08 11.80 4.72
C GLY A 20 5.27 10.55 4.37
N LEU A 21 4.43 10.07 5.29
CA LEU A 21 3.57 8.91 5.07
C LEU A 21 2.33 9.29 4.26
N ALA A 22 1.73 10.46 4.54
CA ALA A 22 0.62 11.00 3.77
C ALA A 22 1.00 11.15 2.29
N GLY A 23 2.18 11.72 2.01
CA GLY A 23 2.72 11.84 0.66
C GLY A 23 2.92 10.48 -0.01
N LEU A 24 3.58 9.55 0.68
CA LEU A 24 3.80 8.20 0.18
C LEU A 24 2.48 7.47 -0.16
N MET A 25 1.49 7.53 0.74
CA MET A 25 0.18 6.91 0.54
C MET A 25 -0.58 7.53 -0.63
N LYS A 26 -0.48 8.85 -0.80
CA LYS A 26 -1.05 9.56 -1.94
C LYS A 26 -0.48 9.03 -3.25
N ASP A 27 0.85 8.93 -3.34
CA ASP A 27 1.52 8.47 -4.54
C ASP A 27 1.15 7.01 -4.87
N ILE A 28 1.07 6.14 -3.86
CA ILE A 28 0.69 4.72 -4.02
C ILE A 28 -0.76 4.58 -4.51
N ILE A 29 -1.71 5.31 -3.91
CA ILE A 29 -3.13 5.25 -4.29
C ILE A 29 -3.32 5.80 -5.70
N VAL A 30 -2.68 6.92 -6.04
CA VAL A 30 -2.71 7.51 -7.38
C VAL A 30 -2.14 6.55 -8.41
N ALA A 31 -1.02 5.90 -8.11
CA ALA A 31 -0.40 4.92 -8.99
C ALA A 31 -1.34 3.74 -9.28
N MET A 32 -2.04 3.23 -8.25
CA MET A 32 -3.01 2.16 -8.39
C MET A 32 -4.24 2.57 -9.22
N VAL A 33 -4.89 3.68 -8.87
CA VAL A 33 -6.16 4.11 -9.49
C VAL A 33 -5.98 4.44 -10.98
N ASN A 34 -4.84 5.05 -11.33
CA ASN A 34 -4.56 5.49 -12.69
C ASN A 34 -3.69 4.51 -13.49
N ASN A 35 -3.33 3.36 -12.90
CA ASN A 35 -2.47 2.35 -13.53
C ASN A 35 -1.11 2.93 -14.00
N TYR A 36 -0.49 3.79 -13.19
CA TYR A 36 0.83 4.38 -13.44
C TYR A 36 1.98 3.52 -12.89
N ASN A 37 3.21 4.00 -13.08
CA ASN A 37 4.42 3.38 -12.55
C ASN A 37 4.32 3.13 -11.03
N PRO A 38 4.60 1.90 -10.57
CA PRO A 38 4.62 1.57 -9.15
C PRO A 38 5.63 2.41 -8.36
N ILE A 39 5.30 2.74 -7.12
CA ILE A 39 6.16 3.54 -6.24
C ILE A 39 7.27 2.67 -5.68
N THR A 40 8.53 3.11 -5.81
CA THR A 40 9.69 2.37 -5.30
C THR A 40 9.69 2.31 -3.76
N ALA A 41 9.86 1.11 -3.22
CA ALA A 41 9.97 0.82 -1.80
C ALA A 41 11.44 0.88 -1.35
N THR A 42 11.88 2.06 -0.93
CA THR A 42 13.17 2.27 -0.26
C THR A 42 13.14 1.79 1.19
N ASN A 43 14.31 1.50 1.79
CA ASN A 43 14.39 1.14 3.22
C ASN A 43 13.70 2.17 4.12
N ARG A 44 13.92 3.47 3.85
CA ARG A 44 13.31 4.57 4.60
C ARG A 44 11.79 4.57 4.49
N SER A 45 11.24 4.38 3.29
CA SER A 45 9.78 4.32 3.11
C SER A 45 9.18 3.05 3.73
N ILE A 46 9.89 1.93 3.71
CA ILE A 46 9.45 0.67 4.34
C ILE A 46 9.39 0.84 5.85
N GLU A 47 10.41 1.42 6.48
CA GLU A 47 10.40 1.74 7.91
C GLU A 47 9.25 2.68 8.27
N LEU A 48 9.03 3.72 7.46
CA LEU A 48 7.95 4.67 7.68
C LEU A 48 6.57 3.99 7.65
N VAL A 49 6.35 3.09 6.69
CA VAL A 49 5.11 2.29 6.62
C VAL A 49 5.00 1.39 7.85
N LYS A 50 6.03 0.60 8.17
CA LYS A 50 6.02 -0.33 9.32
C LYS A 50 5.72 0.34 10.65
N ASN A 51 6.21 1.57 10.85
CA ASN A 51 6.04 2.31 12.10
C ASN A 51 4.64 2.90 12.28
N HIS A 52 3.86 3.06 11.21
CA HIS A 52 2.62 3.86 11.25
C HIS A 52 1.40 3.14 10.65
N LEU A 53 1.60 2.25 9.68
CA LEU A 53 0.56 1.44 9.05
C LEU A 53 0.84 -0.02 9.40
N GLN A 54 0.00 -0.60 10.26
CA GLN A 54 0.24 -1.97 10.72
C GLN A 54 -0.39 -3.02 9.83
N ASP A 55 -1.61 -2.85 9.28
CA ASP A 55 -2.20 -3.97 8.53
C ASP A 55 -3.13 -3.55 7.39
N GLU A 56 -4.19 -2.78 7.67
CA GLU A 56 -5.32 -2.69 6.72
C GLU A 56 -5.69 -1.25 6.35
N ILE A 57 -5.89 -1.04 5.05
CA ILE A 57 -6.33 0.20 4.43
C ILE A 57 -7.68 -0.05 3.78
N TRP A 58 -8.72 0.62 4.26
CA TRP A 58 -10.02 0.64 3.61
C TRP A 58 -10.02 1.75 2.57
N LEU A 59 -10.34 1.42 1.33
CA LEU A 59 -10.57 2.37 0.25
C LEU A 59 -11.97 2.09 -0.32
N GLY A 60 -12.92 2.97 0.02
CA GLY A 60 -14.33 2.71 -0.20
C GLY A 60 -14.82 1.52 0.62
N GLU A 61 -15.50 0.57 -0.05
CA GLU A 61 -15.99 -0.67 0.56
C GLU A 61 -14.97 -1.82 0.49
N LYS A 62 -13.82 -1.59 -0.15
CA LYS A 62 -12.77 -2.60 -0.33
C LYS A 62 -11.68 -2.42 0.70
N MET A 63 -11.22 -3.54 1.24
CA MET A 63 -10.10 -3.59 2.15
C MET A 63 -8.84 -4.01 1.38
N TYR A 64 -7.73 -3.35 1.67
CA TYR A 64 -6.44 -3.57 1.03
C TYR A 64 -5.34 -3.75 2.08
N ARG A 65 -4.29 -4.49 1.69
CA ARG A 65 -3.03 -4.56 2.40
C ARG A 65 -1.93 -3.95 1.55
N LEU A 66 -1.09 -3.13 2.18
CA LEU A 66 0.10 -2.58 1.55
C LEU A 66 1.24 -3.59 1.66
N MET A 67 1.78 -4.02 0.52
CA MET A 67 2.87 -4.99 0.45
C MET A 67 4.03 -4.45 -0.38
N VAL A 68 5.21 -5.01 -0.12
CA VAL A 68 6.41 -4.76 -0.93
C VAL A 68 6.56 -5.92 -1.92
N TYR A 69 6.52 -5.61 -3.21
CA TYR A 69 6.79 -6.54 -4.29
C TYR A 69 8.23 -6.40 -4.76
N VAL A 70 8.92 -7.52 -4.94
CA VAL A 70 10.28 -7.58 -5.48
C VAL A 70 10.20 -8.36 -6.79
N PRO A 71 10.37 -7.69 -7.96
CA PRO A 71 10.36 -8.39 -9.24
C PRO A 71 11.53 -9.38 -9.32
N TYR A 72 11.26 -10.54 -9.92
CA TYR A 72 12.28 -11.58 -10.12
C TYR A 72 13.25 -11.24 -11.26
N ASP A 73 12.83 -10.38 -12.22
CA ASP A 73 13.70 -9.97 -13.31
C ASP A 73 14.70 -8.88 -12.86
N GLY A 74 15.97 -9.09 -13.19
CA GLY A 74 17.07 -8.22 -12.80
C GLY A 74 17.11 -6.86 -13.53
N SER A 75 16.15 -6.54 -14.39
CA SER A 75 16.17 -5.28 -15.16
C SER A 75 15.99 -4.06 -14.25
N THR A 76 15.19 -4.23 -13.20
CA THR A 76 14.93 -3.21 -12.20
C THR A 76 14.86 -3.88 -10.84
N HIS A 77 16.00 -4.00 -10.16
CA HIS A 77 16.12 -4.50 -8.76
C HIS A 77 15.39 -3.62 -7.72
N ARG A 78 14.38 -2.87 -8.13
CA ARG A 78 13.65 -1.92 -7.30
C ARG A 78 12.42 -2.61 -6.77
N SER A 79 12.43 -2.91 -5.49
CA SER A 79 11.23 -3.25 -4.74
C SER A 79 10.22 -2.12 -4.90
N VAL A 80 8.94 -2.45 -5.03
CA VAL A 80 7.85 -1.47 -5.20
C VAL A 80 6.73 -1.74 -4.21
N PHE A 81 5.96 -0.70 -3.88
CA PHE A 81 4.75 -0.83 -3.10
C PHE A 81 3.57 -1.23 -3.98
N ILE A 82 2.78 -2.19 -3.50
CA ILE A 82 1.53 -2.62 -4.12
C ILE A 82 0.42 -2.70 -3.08
N LEU A 83 -0.81 -2.39 -3.49
CA LEU A 83 -2.01 -2.58 -2.69
C LEU A 83 -2.73 -3.84 -3.17
N ILE A 84 -2.79 -4.86 -2.32
CA ILE A 84 -3.43 -6.14 -2.63
C ILE A 84 -4.80 -6.17 -1.94
N PRO A 85 -5.89 -6.50 -2.66
CA PRO A 85 -7.19 -6.70 -2.04
C PRO A 85 -7.10 -7.74 -0.92
N SER A 86 -7.61 -7.38 0.26
CA SER A 86 -7.67 -8.24 1.43
C SER A 86 -9.13 -8.52 1.74
N TYR A 87 -9.49 -9.79 1.92
CA TYR A 87 -10.81 -10.16 2.42
C TYR A 87 -10.78 -10.14 3.94
N PRO A 88 -11.80 -9.56 4.61
CA PRO A 88 -11.96 -9.72 6.05
C PRO A 88 -11.93 -11.21 6.38
N TYR A 89 -11.07 -11.62 7.31
CA TYR A 89 -10.87 -13.02 7.74
C TYR A 89 -10.16 -13.95 6.74
N GLY A 90 -9.71 -13.44 5.59
CA GLY A 90 -8.87 -14.19 4.65
C GLY A 90 -7.39 -14.14 5.03
N VAL A 91 -6.69 -15.28 4.90
CA VAL A 91 -5.22 -15.33 5.00
C VAL A 91 -4.64 -15.41 3.59
N ILE A 92 -3.70 -14.52 3.27
CA ILE A 92 -2.93 -14.61 2.04
C ILE A 92 -1.93 -15.77 2.21
N LYS A 93 -2.06 -16.80 1.38
CA LYS A 93 -1.09 -17.90 1.29
C LYS A 93 -0.25 -17.74 0.03
N ARG A 94 1.01 -18.15 0.09
CA ARG A 94 1.82 -18.31 -1.12
C ARG A 94 1.26 -19.46 -1.95
N LEU A 95 1.44 -19.38 -3.27
CA LEU A 95 1.02 -20.44 -4.21
C LEU A 95 1.60 -21.81 -3.86
N GLU A 96 2.77 -21.86 -3.22
CA GLU A 96 3.44 -23.08 -2.74
C GLU A 96 2.91 -23.61 -1.38
N GLU A 97 2.05 -22.86 -0.69
CA GLU A 97 1.48 -23.20 0.63
C GLU A 97 0.05 -23.76 0.57
N VAL A 98 -0.40 -24.13 -0.63
CA VAL A 98 -1.74 -24.69 -0.92
C VAL A 98 -1.74 -26.20 -0.75
#